data_AF-A0A511MJX6-F1
#
_entry.id   AF-A0A511MJX6-F1
#
_cell.length_a   1.000
_cell.length_b   1.000
_cell.length_c   1.000
_cell.angle_alpha   90.00
_cell.angle_beta   90.00
_cell.angle_gamma   90.00
#
_symmetry.space_group_name_H-M   'P 1'
#
loop_
_entity.id
_entity.type
_entity.pdbx_description
1 polymer ?
#
loop_
_entity_poly.entity_id
_entity_poly.type
_entity_poly.pdbx_seq_one_letter_code
_entity_poly.pdbx_strand_id
1 'polypeptide(L)'
;MTYPDSISARVVLFQGAARSVGVGELVQVLRERGVGAHALHGVAVVTEQLRANVLEEIAAAIAGLLDVDLGDVALAGWARYNRLREAAIRTDPHGIEQVELVTHEITHGYQPRLEIIVDAVPIAEIVLEVAITLLLQPLTATVRSGALVALGQGECTATVSVGVKQVGQILERERILVAAHMIDLRRPIPLLGRPGTPPTAPESGGRRARTSL
;
A
#
# COMPACT_ATOMS: atom_id res chain seq x y z
N MET A 1 14.67 24.39 -5.91
CA MET A 1 14.97 22.95 -5.92
C MET A 1 13.69 22.23 -5.55
N THR A 2 13.09 21.51 -6.50
CA THR A 2 11.83 20.79 -6.31
C THR A 2 12.14 19.48 -5.61
N TYR A 3 11.56 19.26 -4.44
CA TYR A 3 11.75 18.06 -3.63
C TYR A 3 11.16 16.84 -4.35
N PRO A 4 11.67 15.62 -4.14
CA PRO A 4 10.91 14.46 -4.56
C PRO A 4 9.64 14.40 -3.71
N ASP A 5 8.49 14.51 -4.36
CA ASP A 5 7.22 14.11 -3.78
C ASP A 5 7.31 12.62 -3.39
N SER A 6 6.69 12.25 -2.26
CA SER A 6 6.54 10.85 -1.83
C SER A 6 6.11 9.96 -3.01
N ILE A 7 6.84 8.87 -3.25
CA ILE A 7 6.53 7.96 -4.36
C ILE A 7 5.46 6.99 -3.89
N SER A 8 4.25 7.10 -4.44
CA SER A 8 3.16 6.18 -4.10
C SER A 8 3.09 4.94 -5.00
N ALA A 9 2.45 3.89 -4.51
CA ALA A 9 2.16 2.68 -5.29
C ALA A 9 1.40 2.99 -6.58
N ARG A 10 0.50 3.98 -6.55
CA ARG A 10 -0.21 4.51 -7.72
C ARG A 10 0.75 5.04 -8.79
N VAL A 11 1.80 5.76 -8.41
CA VAL A 11 2.80 6.29 -9.36
C VAL A 11 3.57 5.15 -10.04
N VAL A 12 3.80 4.04 -9.34
CA VAL A 12 4.40 2.84 -9.94
C VAL A 12 3.40 2.16 -10.88
N LEU A 13 2.18 1.88 -10.41
CA LEU A 13 1.18 1.15 -11.18
C LEU A 13 0.73 1.90 -12.44
N PHE A 14 0.62 3.23 -12.38
CA PHE A 14 0.27 4.07 -13.54
C PHE A 14 1.49 4.64 -14.27
N GLN A 15 2.70 4.17 -13.95
CA GLN A 15 3.95 4.60 -14.61
C GLN A 15 4.15 6.13 -14.62
N GLY A 16 3.69 6.82 -13.57
CA GLY A 16 3.76 8.28 -13.45
C GLY A 16 2.71 9.05 -14.25
N ALA A 17 1.77 8.38 -14.93
CA ALA A 17 0.66 9.04 -15.61
C ALA A 17 -0.26 9.79 -14.63
N ALA A 18 -0.97 10.79 -15.14
CA ALA A 18 -2.02 11.48 -14.39
C ALA A 18 -3.09 10.47 -13.92
N ARG A 19 -3.67 10.72 -12.73
CA ARG A 19 -4.65 9.79 -12.12
C ARG A 19 -5.81 9.45 -13.06
N SER A 20 -6.33 10.42 -13.82
CA SER A 20 -7.42 10.20 -14.78
C SER A 20 -7.05 9.23 -15.89
N VAL A 21 -5.80 9.27 -16.38
CA VAL A 21 -5.30 8.36 -17.42
C VAL A 21 -5.19 6.93 -16.86
N GLY A 22 -4.61 6.77 -15.66
CA GLY A 22 -4.50 5.47 -15.00
C GLY A 22 -5.86 4.86 -14.63
N VAL A 23 -6.82 5.67 -14.18
CA VAL A 23 -8.21 5.23 -13.96
C VAL A 23 -8.83 4.75 -15.28
N GLY A 24 -8.62 5.48 -16.39
CA GLY A 24 -9.09 5.06 -17.70
C GLY A 24 -8.51 3.71 -18.16
N GLU A 25 -7.21 3.47 -17.94
CA GLU A 25 -6.57 2.17 -18.18
C GLU A 25 -7.20 1.07 -17.33
N LEU A 26 -7.39 1.31 -16.03
CA LEU A 26 -8.06 0.36 -15.14
C LEU A 26 -9.48 0.02 -15.61
N VAL A 27 -10.27 1.01 -16.05
CA VAL A 27 -11.62 0.75 -16.59
C VAL A 27 -11.57 -0.21 -17.77
N GLN A 28 -10.62 -0.03 -18.70
CA GLN A 28 -10.45 -0.92 -19.85
C GLN A 28 -10.07 -2.33 -19.40
N VAL A 29 -9.08 -2.45 -18.51
CA VAL A 29 -8.64 -3.75 -17.98
C VAL A 29 -9.78 -4.46 -17.25
N LEU A 30 -10.54 -3.77 -16.40
CA LEU A 30 -11.67 -4.34 -15.67
C LEU A 30 -12.78 -4.82 -16.63
N ARG A 31 -13.00 -4.09 -17.73
CA ARG A 31 -13.92 -4.47 -18.79
C ARG A 31 -13.47 -5.74 -19.50
N GLU A 32 -12.21 -5.77 -19.96
CA GLU A 32 -11.61 -6.92 -20.66
C GLU A 32 -11.60 -8.19 -19.80
N ARG A 33 -11.36 -8.03 -18.49
CA ARG A 33 -11.35 -9.12 -17.51
C ARG A 33 -12.75 -9.53 -17.05
N GLY A 34 -13.81 -8.87 -17.52
CA GLY A 34 -15.20 -9.23 -17.21
C GLY A 34 -15.62 -8.91 -15.77
N VAL A 35 -14.92 -8.03 -15.06
CA VAL A 35 -15.23 -7.69 -13.65
C VAL A 35 -16.63 -7.07 -13.54
N GLY A 36 -17.03 -6.25 -14.51
CA GLY A 36 -18.37 -5.65 -14.53
C GLY A 36 -19.50 -6.67 -14.65
N ALA A 37 -19.29 -7.77 -15.39
CA ALA A 37 -20.28 -8.84 -15.50
C ALA A 37 -20.41 -9.61 -14.18
N HIS A 38 -19.30 -9.81 -13.47
CA HIS A 38 -19.29 -10.43 -12.15
C HIS A 38 -19.95 -9.53 -11.10
N ALA A 39 -19.63 -8.23 -11.11
CA ALA A 39 -20.19 -7.21 -10.21
C ALA A 39 -21.72 -7.08 -10.32
N LEU A 40 -22.27 -7.24 -11.52
CA LEU A 40 -23.67 -6.98 -11.82
C LEU A 40 -24.50 -8.24 -12.05
N HIS A 41 -23.98 -9.42 -11.71
CA HIS A 41 -24.63 -10.70 -11.99
C HIS A 41 -26.03 -10.85 -11.34
N GLY A 42 -26.31 -10.13 -10.25
CA GLY A 42 -27.60 -10.14 -9.54
C GLY A 42 -28.59 -9.06 -9.98
N VAL A 43 -28.23 -8.20 -10.94
CA VAL A 43 -29.08 -7.09 -11.39
C VAL A 43 -29.93 -7.53 -12.58
N ALA A 44 -31.26 -7.47 -12.44
CA ALA A 44 -32.20 -7.99 -13.44
C ALA A 44 -32.12 -7.30 -14.80
N VAL A 45 -31.82 -5.99 -14.83
CA VAL A 45 -31.67 -5.21 -16.07
C VAL A 45 -30.40 -4.36 -15.97
N VAL A 46 -29.39 -4.71 -16.75
CA VAL A 46 -28.11 -3.99 -16.78
C VAL A 46 -27.98 -3.24 -18.11
N THR A 47 -28.03 -1.92 -18.05
CA THR A 47 -27.72 -1.06 -19.20
C THR A 47 -26.20 -0.95 -19.38
N GLU A 48 -25.76 -0.63 -20.61
CA GLU A 48 -24.33 -0.36 -20.85
C GLU A 48 -23.84 0.85 -20.06
N GLN A 49 -24.70 1.85 -19.87
CA GLN A 49 -24.40 3.03 -19.05
C GLN A 49 -24.13 2.65 -17.59
N LEU A 50 -24.99 1.81 -16.99
CA LEU A 50 -24.79 1.33 -15.62
C LEU A 50 -23.49 0.55 -15.49
N ARG A 51 -23.20 -0.33 -16.46
CA ARG A 51 -21.97 -1.10 -16.49
C ARG A 51 -20.74 -0.19 -16.57
N ALA A 52 -20.75 0.81 -17.44
CA ALA A 52 -19.64 1.77 -17.57
C ALA A 52 -19.41 2.54 -16.27
N ASN A 53 -20.47 3.08 -15.66
CA ASN A 53 -20.38 3.83 -14.41
C ASN A 53 -19.82 2.97 -13.26
N VAL A 54 -20.27 1.73 -13.13
CA VAL A 54 -19.77 0.81 -12.10
C VAL A 54 -18.29 0.51 -12.28
N LEU A 55 -17.83 0.33 -13.53
CA LEU A 55 -16.40 0.13 -13.80
C LEU A 55 -15.56 1.38 -13.46
N GLU A 56 -16.07 2.58 -13.76
CA GLU A 56 -15.42 3.85 -13.40
C GLU A 56 -15.29 4.00 -11.90
N GLU A 57 -16.35 3.73 -11.13
CA GLU A 57 -16.32 3.80 -9.66
C GLU A 57 -15.37 2.76 -9.05
N ILE A 58 -15.37 1.52 -9.55
CA ILE A 58 -14.42 0.48 -9.09
C ILE A 58 -12.98 0.92 -9.39
N ALA A 59 -12.71 1.43 -10.60
CA ALA A 59 -11.38 1.90 -10.98
C ALA A 59 -10.92 3.09 -10.13
N ALA A 60 -11.82 4.04 -9.84
CA ALA A 60 -11.55 5.20 -9.00
C ALA A 60 -11.25 4.78 -7.54
N ALA A 61 -12.00 3.80 -7.01
CA ALA A 61 -11.79 3.22 -5.70
C ALA A 61 -10.43 2.52 -5.60
N ILE A 62 -10.09 1.67 -6.58
CA ILE A 62 -8.77 1.03 -6.68
C ILE A 62 -7.67 2.10 -6.72
N ALA A 63 -7.82 3.13 -7.55
CA ALA A 63 -6.83 4.21 -7.64
C ALA A 63 -6.65 4.98 -6.32
N GLY A 64 -7.71 5.11 -5.50
CA GLY A 64 -7.64 5.70 -4.17
C GLY A 64 -6.93 4.80 -3.15
N LEU A 65 -7.15 3.48 -3.24
CA LEU A 65 -6.48 2.50 -2.39
C LEU A 65 -4.96 2.41 -2.64
N LEU A 66 -4.50 2.85 -3.82
CA LEU A 66 -3.09 2.82 -4.22
C LEU A 66 -2.30 4.07 -3.79
N ASP A 67 -2.91 5.00 -3.04
CA ASP A 67 -2.21 6.17 -2.49
C ASP A 67 -1.41 5.81 -1.23
N VAL A 68 -0.65 4.72 -1.33
CA VAL A 68 0.26 4.19 -0.30
C VAL A 68 1.66 4.69 -0.61
N ASP A 69 2.30 5.36 0.35
CA ASP A 69 3.69 5.81 0.25
C ASP A 69 4.65 4.61 0.35
N LEU A 70 5.49 4.42 -0.68
CA LEU A 70 6.47 3.33 -0.70
C LEU A 70 7.59 3.53 0.31
N GLY A 71 7.89 4.77 0.69
CA GLY A 71 8.81 5.09 1.78
C GLY A 71 8.30 4.56 3.12
N ASP A 72 7.01 4.75 3.42
CA ASP A 72 6.40 4.21 4.65
C ASP A 72 6.41 2.68 4.67
N VAL A 73 6.17 2.04 3.52
CA VAL A 73 6.28 0.57 3.39
C VAL A 73 7.72 0.11 3.67
N ALA A 74 8.72 0.77 3.08
CA ALA A 74 10.13 0.47 3.32
C ALA A 74 10.52 0.64 4.79
N LEU A 75 10.12 1.76 5.41
CA LEU A 75 10.37 2.05 6.82
C LEU A 75 9.72 1.03 7.76
N ALA A 76 8.48 0.62 7.48
CA ALA A 76 7.80 -0.41 8.26
C ALA A 76 8.54 -1.76 8.19
N GLY A 77 9.13 -2.09 7.03
CA GLY A 77 10.01 -3.25 6.88
C GLY A 77 11.33 -3.10 7.65
N TRP A 78 11.96 -1.93 7.57
CA TRP A 78 13.24 -1.66 8.24
C TRP A 78 13.16 -1.53 9.75
N ALA A 79 12.04 -1.06 10.30
CA ALA A 79 11.80 -1.05 11.74
C ALA A 79 11.86 -2.47 12.33
N ARG A 80 11.61 -3.50 11.52
CA ARG A 80 11.72 -4.92 11.89
C ARG A 80 13.11 -5.49 11.63
N TYR A 81 14.02 -4.74 11.01
CA TYR A 81 15.36 -5.19 10.70
C TYR A 81 16.27 -5.03 11.93
N ASN A 82 16.61 -6.17 12.55
CA ASN A 82 17.32 -6.20 13.83
C ASN A 82 18.62 -5.38 13.83
N ARG A 83 19.38 -5.35 12.72
CA ARG A 83 20.63 -4.58 12.64
C ARG A 83 20.42 -3.07 12.81
N LEU A 84 19.36 -2.52 12.21
CA LEU A 84 19.04 -1.10 12.35
C LEU A 84 18.57 -0.79 13.77
N ARG A 85 17.76 -1.68 14.35
CA ARG A 85 17.32 -1.54 15.74
C ARG A 85 18.50 -1.61 16.73
N GLU A 86 19.42 -2.54 16.54
CA GLU A 86 20.61 -2.68 17.39
C GLU A 86 21.53 -1.47 17.29
N ALA A 87 21.78 -0.96 16.07
CA ALA A 87 22.53 0.27 15.88
C ALA A 87 21.83 1.47 16.53
N ALA A 88 20.49 1.52 16.46
CA ALA A 88 19.72 2.55 17.14
C ALA A 88 19.89 2.49 18.67
N ILE A 89 19.88 1.29 19.26
CA ILE A 89 20.15 1.11 20.71
C ILE A 89 21.57 1.57 21.05
N ARG A 90 22.58 1.19 20.27
CA ARG A 90 23.99 1.54 20.54
C ARG A 90 24.29 3.04 20.39
N THR A 91 23.59 3.72 19.51
CA THR A 91 23.82 5.14 19.22
C THR A 91 22.97 6.07 20.08
N ASP A 92 22.00 5.56 20.83
CA ASP A 92 21.19 6.33 21.76
C ASP A 92 21.93 6.56 23.10
N PRO A 93 21.95 7.79 23.67
CA PRO A 93 21.43 9.04 23.12
C PRO A 93 22.41 9.75 22.17
N HIS A 94 23.70 9.41 22.22
CA HIS A 94 24.76 10.11 21.50
C HIS A 94 25.69 9.11 20.81
N GLY A 95 25.58 9.02 19.50
CA GLY A 95 26.38 8.13 18.68
C GLY A 95 25.99 8.22 17.21
N ILE A 96 26.88 7.74 16.35
CA ILE A 96 26.64 7.58 14.92
C ILE A 96 27.20 6.24 14.47
N GLU A 97 26.44 5.51 13.66
CA GLU A 97 26.83 4.22 13.14
C GLU A 97 26.35 4.08 11.69
N GLN A 98 27.19 3.52 10.83
CA GLN A 98 26.81 3.11 9.48
C GLN A 98 26.48 1.62 9.50
N VAL A 99 25.30 1.27 9.00
CA VAL A 99 24.78 -0.09 8.96
C VAL A 99 24.64 -0.50 7.50
N GLU A 100 25.28 -1.60 7.13
CA GLU A 100 25.05 -2.22 5.82
C GLU A 100 23.74 -3.01 5.84
N LEU A 101 22.81 -2.62 4.96
CA LEU A 101 21.59 -3.33 4.66
C LEU A 101 21.88 -4.25 3.49
N VAL A 102 21.82 -5.56 3.71
CA VAL A 102 21.93 -6.54 2.62
C VAL A 102 20.66 -6.56 1.79
N THR A 103 20.70 -7.23 0.63
CA THR A 103 19.51 -7.42 -0.20
C THR A 103 18.36 -8.00 0.63
N HIS A 104 17.21 -7.36 0.56
CA HIS A 104 16.02 -7.85 1.24
C HIS A 104 14.75 -7.44 0.50
N GLU A 105 13.73 -8.28 0.64
CA GLU A 105 12.42 -8.07 0.07
C GLU A 105 11.44 -7.66 1.18
N ILE A 106 10.68 -6.60 0.92
CA ILE A 106 9.60 -6.15 1.79
C ILE A 106 8.29 -6.28 1.01
N THR A 107 7.39 -7.11 1.50
CA THR A 107 6.08 -7.31 0.89
C THR A 107 4.98 -6.79 1.79
N HIS A 108 4.15 -5.91 1.25
CA HIS A 108 2.98 -5.35 1.89
C HIS A 108 1.74 -5.68 1.04
N GLY A 109 0.86 -6.52 1.58
CA GLY A 109 -0.37 -6.93 0.90
C GLY A 109 -1.59 -6.73 1.78
N TYR A 110 -2.71 -6.38 1.14
CA TYR A 110 -4.01 -6.23 1.80
C TYR A 110 -5.16 -6.58 0.85
N GLN A 111 -6.30 -6.93 1.44
CA GLN A 111 -7.48 -7.41 0.70
C GLN A 111 -8.71 -6.53 1.00
N PRO A 112 -8.79 -5.33 0.42
CA PRO A 112 -9.93 -4.45 0.63
C PRO A 112 -11.18 -5.04 -0.02
N ARG A 113 -12.32 -4.83 0.64
CA ARG A 113 -13.64 -5.24 0.14
C ARG A 113 -14.37 -4.02 -0.39
N LEU A 114 -14.82 -4.10 -1.63
CA LEU A 114 -15.66 -3.08 -2.25
C LEU A 114 -17.10 -3.60 -2.29
N GLU A 115 -17.97 -2.96 -1.53
CA GLU A 115 -19.41 -3.18 -1.61
C GLU A 115 -19.97 -2.33 -2.75
N ILE A 116 -20.73 -2.96 -3.64
CA ILE A 116 -21.36 -2.30 -4.78
C ILE A 116 -22.83 -2.11 -4.44
N ILE A 117 -23.23 -0.84 -4.41
CA ILE A 117 -24.57 -0.42 -4.04
C ILE A 117 -25.15 0.35 -5.23
N VAL A 118 -26.32 -0.08 -5.71
CA VAL A 118 -27.08 0.59 -6.77
C VAL A 118 -28.45 0.94 -6.21
N ASP A 119 -28.85 2.20 -6.32
CA ASP A 119 -30.11 2.71 -5.77
C ASP A 119 -30.33 2.34 -4.29
N ALA A 120 -29.28 2.47 -3.48
CA ALA A 120 -29.23 2.10 -2.06
C ALA A 120 -29.42 0.60 -1.76
N VAL A 121 -29.38 -0.26 -2.78
CA VAL A 121 -29.44 -1.72 -2.62
C VAL A 121 -28.04 -2.31 -2.82
N PRO A 122 -27.48 -3.03 -1.84
CA PRO A 122 -26.23 -3.77 -2.03
C PRO A 122 -26.47 -4.92 -3.01
N ILE A 123 -25.70 -4.95 -4.09
CA ILE A 123 -25.88 -5.91 -5.19
C ILE A 123 -24.74 -6.92 -5.31
N ALA A 124 -23.53 -6.54 -4.88
CA ALA A 124 -22.35 -7.42 -4.92
C ALA A 124 -21.24 -6.93 -3.98
N GLU A 125 -20.32 -7.83 -3.67
CA GLU A 125 -19.04 -7.52 -3.02
C GLU A 125 -17.89 -8.00 -3.92
N ILE A 126 -16.88 -7.15 -4.11
CA ILE A 126 -15.63 -7.51 -4.76
C ILE A 126 -14.52 -7.50 -3.72
N VAL A 127 -13.74 -8.58 -3.65
CA VAL A 127 -12.55 -8.65 -2.82
C VAL A 127 -11.36 -8.37 -3.73
N LEU A 128 -10.69 -7.25 -3.47
CA LEU A 128 -9.45 -6.90 -4.16
C LEU A 128 -8.27 -7.60 -3.50
N GLU A 129 -7.22 -7.79 -4.27
CA GLU A 129 -5.91 -8.26 -3.80
C GLU A 129 -4.89 -7.22 -4.24
N VAL A 130 -4.38 -6.42 -3.30
CA VAL A 130 -3.37 -5.42 -3.59
C VAL A 130 -2.07 -5.87 -2.93
N ALA A 131 -0.98 -5.88 -3.70
CA ALA A 131 0.34 -6.19 -3.19
C ALA A 131 1.37 -5.16 -3.69
N ILE A 132 2.26 -4.79 -2.79
CA ILE A 132 3.42 -3.94 -3.02
C ILE A 132 4.64 -4.74 -2.56
N THR A 133 5.58 -4.97 -3.46
CA THR A 133 6.85 -5.64 -3.17
C THR A 133 7.98 -4.69 -3.45
N LEU A 134 8.86 -4.50 -2.47
CA LEU A 134 10.07 -3.69 -2.57
C LEU A 134 11.29 -4.62 -2.46
N LEU A 135 11.99 -4.83 -3.56
CA LEU A 135 13.27 -5.54 -3.58
C LEU A 135 14.40 -4.51 -3.51
N LEU A 136 14.99 -4.38 -2.32
CA LEU A 136 16.08 -3.45 -2.05
C LEU A 136 17.41 -4.13 -2.31
N GLN A 137 18.21 -3.56 -3.20
CA GLN A 137 19.62 -3.93 -3.37
C GLN A 137 20.44 -3.45 -2.16
N PRO A 138 21.65 -4.00 -1.94
CA PRO A 138 22.45 -3.62 -0.79
C PRO A 138 22.71 -2.11 -0.75
N LEU A 139 22.53 -1.52 0.44
CA LEU A 139 22.79 -0.10 0.67
C LEU A 139 23.26 0.17 2.10
N THR A 140 23.84 1.33 2.33
CA THR A 140 24.25 1.77 3.67
C THR A 140 23.17 2.65 4.29
N ALA A 141 22.89 2.46 5.57
CA ALA A 141 22.05 3.36 6.36
C ALA A 141 22.91 4.04 7.43
N THR A 142 22.67 5.32 7.69
CA THR A 142 23.32 6.04 8.80
C THR A 142 22.32 6.22 9.92
N VAL A 143 22.65 5.69 11.09
CA VAL A 143 21.89 5.81 12.32
C VAL A 143 22.62 6.77 13.25
N ARG A 144 21.90 7.77 13.78
CA ARG A 144 22.45 8.74 14.73
C ARG A 144 21.44 8.96 15.86
N SER A 145 21.89 8.85 17.11
CA SER A 145 21.04 9.08 18.28
C SER A 145 19.72 8.30 18.22
N GLY A 146 19.79 7.01 17.89
CA GLY A 146 18.60 6.14 17.82
C GLY A 146 17.68 6.36 16.59
N ALA A 147 18.06 7.22 15.65
CA ALA A 147 17.24 7.56 14.48
C ALA A 147 17.97 7.32 13.15
N LEU A 148 17.24 6.90 12.13
CA LEU A 148 17.71 6.88 10.75
C LEU A 148 17.81 8.32 10.23
N VAL A 149 18.99 8.71 9.76
CA VAL A 149 19.27 10.09 9.32
C VAL A 149 19.77 10.20 7.89
N ALA A 150 20.29 9.12 7.31
CA ALA A 150 20.71 9.07 5.92
C ALA A 150 20.63 7.65 5.36
N LEU A 151 20.46 7.56 4.04
CA LEU A 151 20.61 6.34 3.26
C LEU A 151 21.60 6.60 2.15
N GLY A 152 22.47 5.62 1.91
CA GLY A 152 23.36 5.58 0.76
C GLY A 152 22.58 5.32 -0.53
N GLN A 153 23.29 5.40 -1.64
CA GLN A 153 22.74 5.00 -2.94
C GLN A 153 22.44 3.50 -2.91
N GLY A 154 21.24 3.15 -3.36
CA GLY A 154 20.75 1.77 -3.44
C GLY A 154 19.55 1.72 -4.35
N GLU A 155 19.51 0.75 -5.24
CA GLU A 155 18.36 0.52 -6.11
C GLU A 155 17.26 -0.23 -5.35
N CYS A 156 16.03 0.17 -5.61
CA CYS A 156 14.84 -0.51 -5.15
C CYS A 156 13.99 -0.84 -6.37
N THR A 157 13.75 -2.13 -6.61
CA THR A 157 12.71 -2.56 -7.54
C THR A 157 11.39 -2.56 -6.79
N ALA A 158 10.46 -1.69 -7.19
CA ALA A 158 9.11 -1.65 -6.65
C ALA A 158 8.14 -2.32 -7.63
N THR A 159 7.49 -3.39 -7.19
CA THR A 159 6.42 -4.08 -7.92
C THR A 159 5.10 -3.82 -7.24
N VAL A 160 4.09 -3.37 -8.00
CA VAL A 160 2.73 -3.16 -7.51
C VAL A 160 1.80 -3.99 -8.35
N SER A 161 0.98 -4.81 -7.71
CA SER A 161 -0.06 -5.60 -8.36
C SER A 161 -1.43 -5.36 -7.75
N VAL A 162 -2.44 -5.44 -8.60
CA VAL A 162 -3.85 -5.42 -8.24
C VAL A 162 -4.51 -6.61 -8.88
N GLY A 163 -5.27 -7.36 -8.09
CA GLY A 163 -6.12 -8.45 -8.49
C GLY A 163 -7.53 -8.30 -7.95
N VAL A 164 -8.43 -9.10 -8.50
CA VAL A 164 -9.77 -9.32 -8.00
C VAL A 164 -9.87 -10.80 -7.70
N LYS A 165 -10.21 -11.20 -6.48
CA LYS A 165 -10.18 -12.60 -6.05
C LYS A 165 -10.93 -13.56 -6.98
N GLN A 166 -12.01 -13.08 -7.59
CA GLN A 166 -12.88 -13.86 -8.48
C GLN A 166 -12.37 -13.95 -9.93
N VAL A 167 -11.41 -13.10 -10.32
CA VAL A 167 -10.95 -12.96 -11.70
C VAL A 167 -9.42 -13.13 -11.84
N GLY A 168 -8.70 -13.05 -10.73
CA GLY A 168 -7.24 -13.08 -10.67
C GLY A 168 -6.61 -11.68 -10.82
N GLN A 169 -5.31 -11.68 -11.15
CA GLN A 169 -4.54 -10.45 -11.33
C GLN A 169 -5.05 -9.64 -12.53
N ILE A 170 -5.38 -8.37 -12.29
CA ILE A 170 -5.85 -7.45 -13.32
C ILE A 170 -4.72 -6.60 -13.87
N LEU A 171 -3.82 -6.13 -13.01
CA LEU A 171 -2.72 -5.26 -13.41
C LEU A 171 -1.50 -5.48 -12.50
N GLU A 172 -0.30 -5.45 -13.10
CA GLU A 172 0.97 -5.45 -12.38
C GLU A 172 1.96 -4.58 -13.13
N ARG A 173 2.76 -3.82 -12.38
CA ARG A 173 3.85 -3.02 -12.90
C ARG A 173 5.03 -3.03 -11.95
N GLU A 174 6.19 -2.89 -12.55
CA GLU A 174 7.47 -2.75 -11.86
C GLU A 174 8.10 -1.40 -12.20
N ARG A 175 8.82 -0.83 -11.24
CA ARG A 175 9.67 0.34 -11.46
C ARG A 175 10.92 0.29 -10.59
N ILE A 176 12.07 0.59 -11.21
CA ILE A 176 13.32 0.80 -10.48
C ILE A 176 13.36 2.23 -9.94
N LEU A 177 13.66 2.34 -8.65
CA LEU A 177 13.73 3.57 -7.88
C LEU A 177 15.08 3.64 -7.15
N VAL A 178 15.46 4.83 -6.72
CA VAL A 178 16.57 5.00 -5.77
C VAL A 178 15.97 5.00 -4.36
N ALA A 179 16.42 4.08 -3.50
CA ALA A 179 15.89 3.91 -2.15
C ALA A 179 15.90 5.19 -1.32
N ALA A 180 16.97 6.00 -1.46
CA ALA A 180 17.09 7.29 -0.78
C ALA A 180 16.07 8.35 -1.26
N HIS A 181 15.45 8.18 -2.43
CA HIS A 181 14.42 9.09 -2.94
C HIS A 181 13.01 8.69 -2.51
N MET A 182 12.82 7.46 -2.03
CA MET A 182 11.52 6.98 -1.55
C MET A 182 11.19 7.51 -0.15
N ILE A 183 12.20 7.88 0.63
CA ILE A 183 12.05 8.21 2.06
C ILE A 183 12.47 9.65 2.30
N ASP A 184 11.59 10.41 2.95
CA ASP A 184 11.90 11.76 3.39
C ASP A 184 12.73 11.77 4.67
N LEU A 185 14.05 11.89 4.52
CA LEU A 185 15.01 11.99 5.63
C LEU A 185 15.32 13.44 6.05
N ARG A 186 14.48 14.43 5.67
CA ARG A 186 14.59 15.81 6.18
C ARG A 186 14.46 15.86 7.70
N ARG A 187 13.74 14.90 8.27
CA ARG A 187 13.59 14.71 9.71
C ARG A 187 14.14 13.32 10.07
N PRO A 188 14.96 13.21 11.14
CA PRO A 188 15.39 11.92 11.65
C PRO A 188 14.18 11.03 11.93
N ILE A 189 14.24 9.78 11.48
CA ILE A 189 13.15 8.80 11.68
C ILE A 189 13.53 7.91 12.88
N PRO A 190 12.82 8.00 14.02
CA PRO A 190 13.14 7.18 15.18
C PRO A 190 13.00 5.69 14.87
N LEU A 191 14.05 4.91 15.13
CA LEU A 191 14.05 3.45 14.92
C LEU A 191 13.64 2.71 16.21
N LEU A 192 13.83 3.35 17.36
CA LEU A 192 13.31 2.90 18.64
C LEU A 192 11.91 3.52 18.78
N GLY A 193 10.87 2.72 18.58
CA GLY A 193 9.50 3.19 18.83
C GLY A 193 9.39 3.75 20.24
N ARG A 194 8.65 4.85 20.43
CA ARG A 194 8.11 5.14 21.76
C ARG A 194 7.29 3.91 22.18
N PRO A 195 7.44 3.37 23.40
CA PRO A 195 6.50 2.37 23.90
C PRO A 195 5.12 3.00 23.90
N GLY A 196 4.28 2.61 22.94
CA GLY A 196 2.96 3.15 22.68
C GLY A 196 2.01 2.01 22.40
N THR A 197 1.17 1.76 23.40
CA THR A 197 -0.07 0.97 23.52
C THR A 197 -0.40 -0.01 22.39
N PRO A 198 -0.62 -1.32 22.69
CA PRO A 198 -1.14 -2.24 21.68
C PRO A 198 -2.47 -1.71 21.11
N PRO A 199 -2.76 -1.95 19.83
CA PRO A 199 -4.08 -1.65 19.28
C PRO A 199 -5.12 -2.40 20.12
N THR A 200 -6.02 -1.66 20.74
CA THR A 200 -7.20 -2.23 21.41
C THR A 200 -7.91 -3.09 20.38
N ALA A 201 -7.93 -4.41 20.61
CA ALA A 201 -8.80 -5.30 19.86
C ALA A 201 -10.23 -4.77 19.96
N PRO A 202 -11.05 -4.84 18.90
CA PRO A 202 -12.46 -4.55 19.03
C PRO A 202 -13.04 -5.54 20.05
N GLU A 203 -13.64 -5.00 21.12
CA GLU A 203 -14.32 -5.79 22.14
C GLU A 203 -15.36 -6.68 21.48
N SER A 204 -15.06 -7.99 21.40
CA SER A 204 -16.02 -9.05 21.12
C SER A 204 -16.90 -9.25 22.36
N GLY A 205 -17.79 -8.29 22.60
CA GLY A 205 -18.69 -8.23 23.75
C GLY A 205 -20.14 -8.62 23.44
N GLY A 206 -20.35 -9.76 22.79
CA GLY A 206 -21.67 -10.38 22.77
C GLY A 206 -22.02 -10.99 24.13
N ARG A 207 -22.88 -10.32 24.92
CA ARG A 207 -23.63 -11.01 25.99
C ARG A 207 -25.06 -10.48 26.10
N ARG A 208 -26.00 -11.36 25.77
CA ARG A 208 -27.43 -11.29 26.09
C ARG A 208 -27.64 -11.02 27.58
N ALA A 209 -28.55 -10.11 27.90
CA ALA A 209 -29.32 -10.16 29.14
C ALA A 209 -30.78 -9.80 28.87
N ARG A 210 -31.64 -10.81 29.03
CA ARG A 210 -33.08 -10.69 29.27
C ARG A 210 -33.28 -9.84 30.53
N THR A 211 -34.24 -8.92 30.53
CA THR A 211 -35.09 -8.69 31.71
C THR A 211 -36.47 -8.22 31.28
N SER A 212 -37.48 -8.90 31.81
CA SER A 212 -38.90 -8.60 31.70
C SER A 212 -39.27 -7.27 32.37
N LEU A 213 -40.26 -6.58 31.80
CA LEU A 213 -41.46 -6.04 32.47
C LEU A 213 -42.47 -5.65 31.39
#